data_AF-A0A9E4ETW1-F1
#
_entry.id   AF-A0A9E4ETW1-F1
#
_cell.length_a   1.000
_cell.length_b   1.000
_cell.length_c   1.000
_cell.angle_alpha   90.00
_cell.angle_beta   90.00
_cell.angle_gamma   90.00
#
_symmetry.space_group_name_H-M   'P 1'
#
loop_
_entity.id
_entity.type
_entity.pdbx_description
1 polymer ?
#
loop_
_entity_poly.entity_id
_entity_poly.type
_entity_poly.pdbx_seq_one_letter_code
_entity_poly.pdbx_strand_id
1 'polypeptide(L)'
;MANIVIPKGWEMPEGEATSEDVYVNRRKFLKAAGAFGAAGMLAGCGSERVFEPFEPEPRTTDPDTDKEEEEEEEEEEEEEEEEIKPAYPAQTNPKFSELDRNLTNEEIAGGYNNYYEFTRGKTGVLEKAEKFVINPWTLEVKGLVGNPLTLDYDALHRKFPLEERLYRLRCVEAWSMAIPWTGFPMKALIDAVEPQAGATHVKFNTFINPDQAPGQFDRPQWPWPYQEGLRMDEAMNELTFVATGIYGHELPKQHGAPVRLVIPWKYGFKSAKSIVSIEFVAEQPPTFWNELVPREYGFLANVEPQVPHPRWSQATERFITTDASKPLVRPTLLYNGYQEFVQDMYG
;
A
#
# COMPACT_ATOMS: atom_id res chain seq x y z
N MET A 1 -16.90 9.40 10.30
CA MET A 1 -17.71 9.72 11.50
C MET A 1 -19.07 9.06 11.34
N ALA A 2 -19.43 8.16 12.25
CA ALA A 2 -20.78 7.62 12.32
C ALA A 2 -21.74 8.81 12.48
N ASN A 3 -22.66 8.98 11.53
CA ASN A 3 -23.73 9.95 11.64
C ASN A 3 -24.65 9.50 12.77
N ILE A 4 -24.34 9.92 14.01
CA ILE A 4 -25.27 9.81 15.12
C ILE A 4 -26.34 10.87 14.86
N VAL A 5 -27.40 10.42 14.19
CA VAL A 5 -28.64 11.18 14.07
C VAL A 5 -29.29 11.16 15.45
N ILE A 6 -29.21 12.28 16.16
CA ILE A 6 -29.95 12.49 17.40
C ILE A 6 -31.38 12.87 16.98
N PRO A 7 -32.39 12.01 17.19
CA PRO A 7 -33.75 12.31 16.78
C PRO A 7 -34.28 13.52 17.55
N LYS A 8 -35.06 14.36 16.87
CA LYS A 8 -35.67 15.54 17.51
C LYS A 8 -36.71 15.06 18.51
N GLY A 9 -36.93 15.79 19.61
CA GLY A 9 -37.83 15.36 20.70
C GLY A 9 -39.31 15.15 20.35
N TRP A 10 -39.69 15.28 19.08
CA TRP A 10 -41.02 15.01 18.52
C TRP A 10 -41.03 13.86 17.51
N GLU A 11 -39.88 13.29 17.15
CA GLU A 11 -39.79 12.10 16.29
C GLU A 11 -40.09 10.84 17.10
N MET A 12 -41.20 10.19 16.78
CA MET A 12 -41.54 8.88 17.33
C MET A 12 -40.66 7.78 16.71
N PRO A 13 -40.13 6.82 17.49
CA PRO A 13 -39.44 5.65 16.97
C PRO A 13 -40.36 4.81 16.06
N GLU A 14 -39.83 4.23 14.97
CA GLU A 14 -40.60 3.40 14.03
C GLU A 14 -41.32 2.22 14.71
N GLY A 15 -40.76 1.70 15.81
CA GLY A 15 -41.37 0.65 16.62
C GLY A 15 -42.61 1.08 17.41
N GLU A 16 -42.84 2.39 17.60
CA GLU A 16 -44.04 2.93 18.23
C GLU A 16 -45.12 3.32 17.21
N ALA A 17 -44.76 3.44 15.93
CA ALA A 17 -45.70 3.81 14.86
C ALA A 17 -46.47 2.61 14.29
N THR A 18 -46.00 1.38 14.50
CA THR A 18 -46.60 0.16 13.94
C THR A 18 -46.54 -0.96 14.97
N SER A 19 -47.65 -1.66 15.24
CA SER A 19 -47.64 -2.79 16.17
C SER A 19 -46.70 -3.90 15.68
N GLU A 20 -46.06 -4.58 16.62
CA GLU A 20 -45.07 -5.64 16.34
C GLU A 20 -45.63 -6.73 15.41
N ASP A 21 -46.90 -7.10 15.57
CA ASP A 21 -47.59 -8.06 14.72
C ASP A 21 -47.62 -7.63 13.25
N VAL A 22 -47.81 -6.33 12.98
CA VAL A 22 -47.86 -5.79 11.61
C VAL A 22 -46.46 -5.73 11.00
N TYR A 23 -45.44 -5.39 11.79
CA TYR A 23 -44.04 -5.40 11.35
C TYR A 23 -43.56 -6.83 10.99
N VAL A 24 -43.82 -7.80 11.87
CA VAL A 24 -43.44 -9.21 11.65
C VAL A 24 -44.18 -9.81 10.46
N ASN A 25 -45.47 -9.48 10.28
CA ASN A 25 -46.25 -9.93 9.12
C ASN A 25 -45.74 -9.34 7.79
N ARG A 26 -45.37 -8.06 7.75
CA ARG A 26 -44.73 -7.45 6.57
C ARG A 26 -43.42 -8.15 6.20
N ARG A 27 -42.58 -8.47 7.19
CA ARG A 27 -41.30 -9.13 6.95
C ARG A 27 -41.46 -10.58 6.47
N LYS A 28 -42.47 -11.30 6.98
CA LYS A 28 -42.85 -12.63 6.48
C LYS A 28 -43.41 -12.57 5.06
N PHE A 29 -44.24 -11.57 4.75
CA PHE A 29 -44.78 -11.35 3.40
C PHE A 29 -43.68 -11.07 2.37
N LEU A 30 -42.73 -10.18 2.68
CA LEU A 30 -41.62 -9.87 1.76
C LEU A 30 -40.71 -11.08 1.49
N LYS A 31 -40.45 -11.91 2.52
CA LYS A 31 -39.70 -13.17 2.34
C LYS A 31 -40.47 -14.20 1.50
N ALA A 32 -41.79 -14.28 1.66
CA ALA A 32 -42.62 -15.16 0.84
C ALA A 32 -42.71 -14.67 -0.61
N ALA A 33 -42.87 -13.36 -0.84
CA ALA A 33 -42.91 -12.78 -2.18
C ALA A 33 -41.59 -12.96 -2.95
N GLY A 34 -40.44 -12.83 -2.27
CA GLY A 34 -39.12 -13.10 -2.87
C GLY A 34 -38.92 -14.56 -3.27
N ALA A 35 -39.52 -15.51 -2.54
CA ALA A 35 -39.45 -16.93 -2.86
C ALA A 35 -40.35 -17.34 -4.06
N PHE A 36 -41.47 -16.63 -4.30
CA PHE A 36 -42.33 -16.86 -5.47
C PHE A 36 -41.84 -16.15 -6.74
N GLY A 37 -41.05 -15.08 -6.62
CA GLY A 37 -40.48 -14.35 -7.77
C GLY A 37 -39.41 -15.12 -8.56
N ALA A 38 -38.77 -16.12 -7.94
CA ALA A 38 -37.69 -16.90 -8.58
C ALA A 38 -38.17 -18.21 -9.25
N ALA A 39 -39.43 -18.60 -9.09
CA ALA A 39 -39.97 -19.87 -9.64
C ALA A 39 -41.03 -19.68 -10.74
N GLY A 40 -41.30 -18.44 -11.18
CA GLY A 40 -42.44 -18.10 -12.05
C GLY A 40 -42.12 -17.75 -13.51
N MET A 41 -40.87 -17.82 -13.96
CA MET A 41 -40.51 -17.52 -15.35
C MET A 41 -39.72 -18.67 -15.95
N LEU A 42 -40.41 -19.71 -16.45
CA LEU A 42 -39.95 -20.60 -17.53
C LEU A 42 -41.07 -21.57 -17.94
N ALA A 43 -42.25 -21.04 -18.27
CA ALA A 43 -43.31 -21.84 -18.88
C ALA A 43 -44.12 -21.03 -19.91
N GLY A 44 -43.98 -21.42 -21.18
CA GLY A 44 -45.05 -21.28 -22.18
C GLY A 44 -44.88 -20.20 -23.24
N CYS A 45 -44.48 -20.63 -24.44
CA CYS A 45 -45.21 -20.35 -25.68
C CYS A 45 -44.73 -21.32 -26.77
N GLY A 46 -45.42 -22.46 -26.87
CA GLY A 46 -45.46 -23.25 -28.09
C GLY A 46 -46.75 -22.91 -28.86
N SER A 47 -46.65 -22.74 -30.18
CA SER A 47 -47.78 -22.91 -31.09
C SER A 47 -47.27 -23.55 -32.38
N GLU A 48 -47.98 -24.60 -32.76
CA GLU A 48 -47.72 -25.57 -33.83
C GLU A 48 -47.68 -24.95 -35.24
N ARG A 49 -46.91 -25.58 -36.13
CA ARG A 49 -47.45 -26.01 -37.43
C ARG A 49 -46.65 -27.19 -38.02
N VAL A 50 -47.44 -28.15 -38.44
CA VAL A 50 -47.16 -29.47 -39.03
C VAL A 50 -46.64 -29.35 -40.46
N PHE A 51 -45.61 -30.12 -40.84
CA PHE A 51 -45.60 -30.87 -42.11
C PHE A 51 -44.54 -32.00 -42.11
N GLU A 52 -44.89 -33.08 -42.80
CA GLU A 52 -44.38 -34.46 -42.77
C GLU A 52 -43.08 -34.73 -43.58
N PRO A 53 -42.49 -35.95 -43.49
CA PRO A 53 -41.10 -36.25 -43.86
C PRO A 53 -40.93 -36.69 -45.32
N PHE A 54 -39.73 -36.52 -45.88
CA PHE A 54 -39.36 -37.09 -47.18
C PHE A 54 -37.92 -37.64 -47.17
N GLU A 55 -37.79 -38.95 -47.39
CA GLU A 55 -36.56 -39.69 -47.76
C GLU A 55 -36.71 -40.18 -49.24
N PRO A 56 -35.70 -40.79 -49.91
CA PRO A 56 -34.46 -40.20 -50.44
C PRO A 56 -34.16 -40.59 -51.94
N GLU A 57 -32.99 -40.10 -52.46
CA GLU A 57 -32.14 -40.61 -53.59
C GLU A 57 -32.44 -40.26 -55.08
N PRO A 58 -31.48 -40.36 -56.07
CA PRO A 58 -30.01 -40.57 -56.03
C PRO A 58 -29.12 -39.65 -56.94
N ARG A 59 -27.83 -39.56 -56.57
CA ARG A 59 -26.57 -39.62 -57.36
C ARG A 59 -26.50 -39.11 -58.83
N THR A 60 -25.61 -38.14 -59.08
CA THR A 60 -24.78 -38.05 -60.33
C THR A 60 -23.38 -37.47 -60.01
N THR A 61 -22.35 -38.31 -59.99
CA THR A 61 -21.14 -38.28 -60.88
C THR A 61 -20.01 -37.30 -60.51
N ASP A 62 -18.93 -37.91 -59.97
CA ASP A 62 -17.48 -37.59 -59.94
C ASP A 62 -16.88 -36.64 -61.01
N PRO A 63 -15.58 -36.22 -60.95
CA PRO A 63 -14.55 -36.39 -59.88
C PRO A 63 -13.65 -35.14 -59.64
N ASP A 64 -12.67 -35.32 -58.74
CA ASP A 64 -11.38 -34.62 -58.63
C ASP A 64 -11.35 -33.16 -58.14
N THR A 65 -10.94 -32.96 -56.89
CA THR A 65 -9.57 -32.50 -56.62
C THR A 65 -9.23 -32.62 -55.15
N ASP A 66 -8.11 -33.30 -54.87
CA ASP A 66 -7.43 -33.32 -53.59
C ASP A 66 -7.23 -31.89 -53.06
N LYS A 67 -7.82 -31.61 -51.90
CA LYS A 67 -7.32 -30.60 -50.98
C LYS A 67 -7.40 -31.18 -49.58
N GLU A 68 -6.22 -31.41 -49.04
CA GLU A 68 -5.95 -31.66 -47.64
C GLU A 68 -6.70 -30.60 -46.81
N GLU A 69 -7.67 -31.04 -46.03
CA GLU A 69 -8.22 -30.25 -44.94
C GLU A 69 -7.17 -30.32 -43.82
N GLU A 70 -6.29 -29.31 -43.79
CA GLU A 70 -5.60 -28.95 -42.55
C GLU A 70 -6.68 -28.40 -41.61
N GLU A 71 -7.05 -29.19 -40.61
CA GLU A 71 -7.76 -28.72 -39.42
C GLU A 71 -6.85 -27.67 -38.77
N GLU A 72 -7.10 -26.38 -39.04
CA GLU A 72 -6.63 -25.31 -38.17
C GLU A 72 -7.39 -25.46 -36.84
N GLU A 73 -6.83 -26.24 -35.92
CA GLU A 73 -7.12 -26.14 -34.50
C GLU A 73 -6.74 -24.71 -34.09
N GLU A 74 -7.73 -23.82 -34.03
CA GLU A 74 -7.63 -22.60 -33.24
C GLU A 74 -7.41 -23.05 -31.79
N GLU A 75 -6.14 -23.16 -31.38
CA GLU A 75 -5.76 -23.19 -29.97
C GLU A 75 -6.22 -21.87 -29.36
N GLU A 76 -7.47 -21.84 -28.88
CA GLU A 76 -7.87 -20.90 -27.85
C GLU A 76 -6.94 -21.17 -26.67
N GLU A 77 -5.85 -20.40 -26.57
CA GLU A 77 -5.09 -20.25 -25.34
C GLU A 77 -6.08 -19.73 -24.29
N GLU A 78 -6.75 -20.65 -23.61
CA GLU A 78 -7.35 -20.39 -22.30
C GLU A 78 -6.18 -19.92 -21.43
N GLU A 79 -6.00 -18.60 -21.33
CA GLU A 79 -5.21 -18.00 -20.26
C GLU A 79 -5.80 -18.57 -18.97
N GLU A 80 -5.15 -19.60 -18.41
CA GLU A 80 -5.43 -20.06 -17.06
C GLU A 80 -5.32 -18.79 -16.21
N GLU A 81 -6.47 -18.28 -15.74
CA GLU A 81 -6.51 -17.29 -14.68
C GLU A 81 -5.84 -17.96 -13.48
N GLU A 82 -4.52 -17.84 -13.39
CA GLU A 82 -3.72 -18.32 -12.27
C GLU A 82 -4.43 -17.78 -11.02
N GLU A 83 -4.96 -18.70 -10.21
CA GLU A 83 -5.72 -18.37 -9.01
C GLU A 83 -4.87 -17.42 -8.14
N ILE A 84 -5.20 -16.13 -8.20
CA ILE A 84 -4.36 -15.05 -7.67
C ILE A 84 -4.35 -15.20 -6.16
N LYS A 85 -3.26 -15.74 -5.61
CA LYS A 85 -3.06 -15.78 -4.16
C LYS A 85 -3.15 -14.35 -3.62
N PRO A 86 -3.89 -14.12 -2.53
CA PRO A 86 -3.95 -12.80 -1.94
C PRO A 86 -2.55 -12.36 -1.54
N ALA A 87 -2.16 -11.14 -1.94
CA ALA A 87 -0.86 -10.55 -1.63
C ALA A 87 -0.61 -10.41 -0.11
N TYR A 88 -1.68 -10.52 0.69
CA TYR A 88 -1.67 -10.37 2.14
C TYR A 88 -2.54 -11.44 2.83
N PRO A 89 -2.16 -11.90 4.03
CA PRO A 89 -0.89 -11.62 4.71
C PRO A 89 0.28 -12.33 4.01
N ALA A 90 1.42 -11.65 3.89
CA ALA A 90 2.65 -12.29 3.41
C ALA A 90 3.30 -13.12 4.52
N GLN A 91 4.15 -14.07 4.13
CA GLN A 91 4.91 -14.86 5.09
C GLN A 91 5.93 -13.98 5.85
N THR A 92 5.97 -14.12 7.18
CA THR A 92 6.98 -13.45 8.00
C THR A 92 8.38 -14.00 7.71
N ASN A 93 9.32 -13.10 7.43
CA ASN A 93 10.71 -13.47 7.25
C ASN A 93 11.32 -13.88 8.61
N PRO A 94 11.86 -15.10 8.76
CA PRO A 94 12.36 -15.61 10.04
C PRO A 94 13.57 -14.83 10.59
N LYS A 95 14.30 -14.09 9.75
CA LYS A 95 15.40 -13.21 10.19
C LYS A 95 14.89 -11.92 10.84
N PHE A 96 13.65 -11.53 10.55
CA PHE A 96 13.04 -10.27 11.00
C PHE A 96 11.70 -10.51 11.72
N SER A 97 11.52 -11.68 12.33
CA SER A 97 10.28 -12.10 12.99
C SER A 97 10.20 -11.74 14.48
N GLU A 98 11.27 -11.18 15.05
CA GLU A 98 11.35 -10.89 16.49
C GLU A 98 11.83 -9.46 16.76
N LEU A 99 11.26 -8.87 17.82
CA LEU A 99 11.67 -7.58 18.37
C LEU A 99 11.76 -7.70 19.89
N ASP A 100 12.61 -6.87 20.50
CA ASP A 100 12.75 -6.73 21.95
C ASP A 100 11.58 -5.94 22.61
N ARG A 101 10.45 -5.85 21.92
CA ARG A 101 9.27 -5.07 22.27
C ARG A 101 8.06 -5.60 21.52
N ASN A 102 6.88 -5.46 22.14
CA ASN A 102 5.62 -5.77 21.49
C ASN A 102 5.38 -4.82 20.31
N LEU A 103 4.59 -5.27 19.35
CA LEU A 103 4.10 -4.40 18.27
C LEU A 103 3.27 -3.26 18.86
N THR A 104 3.40 -2.08 18.25
CA THR A 104 2.47 -0.98 18.47
C THR A 104 1.07 -1.44 18.05
N ASN A 105 0.03 -1.05 18.77
CA ASN A 105 -1.33 -1.38 18.38
C ASN A 105 -1.65 -0.72 17.02
N GLU A 106 -2.30 -1.46 16.12
CA GLU A 106 -2.57 -1.02 14.75
C GLU A 106 -3.39 0.27 14.70
N GLU A 107 -4.47 0.38 15.49
CA GLU A 107 -5.31 1.60 15.52
C GLU A 107 -4.49 2.81 15.98
N ILE A 108 -3.59 2.62 16.94
CA ILE A 108 -2.68 3.67 17.41
C ILE A 108 -1.63 4.02 16.35
N ALA A 109 -1.06 3.02 15.67
CA ALA A 109 -0.11 3.23 14.58
C ALA A 109 -0.78 4.01 13.42
N GLY A 110 -2.03 3.66 13.08
CA GLY A 110 -2.86 4.34 12.08
C GLY A 110 -3.43 5.68 12.52
N GLY A 111 -3.47 5.96 13.82
CA GLY A 111 -3.95 7.22 14.38
C GLY A 111 -2.85 8.24 14.69
N TYR A 112 -1.58 7.86 14.65
CA TYR A 112 -0.47 8.74 15.02
C TYR A 112 0.61 8.79 13.94
N ASN A 113 0.49 9.74 13.01
CA ASN A 113 1.35 9.79 11.83
C ASN A 113 1.93 11.18 11.57
N ASN A 114 3.11 11.21 10.95
CA ASN A 114 3.60 12.39 10.24
C ASN A 114 3.32 12.23 8.76
N TYR A 115 2.48 13.10 8.20
CA TYR A 115 2.26 13.19 6.76
C TYR A 115 1.85 14.62 6.38
N TYR A 116 2.83 15.47 6.10
CA TYR A 116 2.65 16.92 6.14
C TYR A 116 1.98 17.48 4.89
N GLU A 117 1.96 16.68 3.82
CA GLU A 117 1.13 16.83 2.63
C GLU A 117 -0.35 16.90 3.00
N PHE A 118 -0.76 16.32 4.14
CA PHE A 118 -2.14 16.40 4.64
C PHE A 118 -2.26 17.35 5.83
N THR A 119 -1.44 17.17 6.87
CA THR A 119 -1.47 18.03 8.06
C THR A 119 -0.22 17.83 8.93
N ARG A 120 0.11 18.84 9.74
CA ARG A 120 1.15 18.73 10.78
C ARG A 120 0.66 18.06 12.07
N GLY A 121 -0.66 17.94 12.23
CA GLY A 121 -1.27 17.32 13.40
C GLY A 121 -1.21 15.79 13.32
N LYS A 122 -0.58 15.16 14.31
CA LYS A 122 -0.36 13.70 14.35
C LYS A 122 -1.62 12.86 14.14
N THR A 123 -2.71 13.29 14.77
CA THR A 123 -4.01 12.60 14.78
C THR A 123 -4.94 13.02 13.65
N GLY A 124 -4.58 14.07 12.90
CA GLY A 124 -5.41 14.55 11.79
C GLY A 124 -5.11 13.87 10.45
N VAL A 125 -3.99 13.14 10.33
CA VAL A 125 -3.57 12.54 9.06
C VAL A 125 -4.57 11.50 8.57
N LEU A 126 -5.05 10.62 9.46
CA LEU A 126 -6.01 9.57 9.12
C LEU A 126 -7.26 10.14 8.43
N GLU A 127 -7.89 11.15 9.04
CA GLU A 127 -9.07 11.81 8.49
C GLU A 127 -8.76 12.52 7.17
N LYS A 128 -7.64 13.25 7.10
CA LYS A 128 -7.31 14.05 5.91
C LYS A 128 -6.87 13.21 4.71
N ALA A 129 -6.28 12.04 4.95
CA ALA A 129 -5.85 11.11 3.91
C ALA A 129 -6.97 10.17 3.43
N GLU A 130 -8.12 10.10 4.11
CA GLU A 130 -9.22 9.17 3.80
C GLU A 130 -9.64 9.22 2.32
N LYS A 131 -9.72 10.42 1.76
CA LYS A 131 -10.16 10.66 0.36
C LYS A 131 -9.03 10.63 -0.66
N PHE A 132 -7.78 10.40 -0.25
CA PHE A 132 -6.66 10.35 -1.17
C PHE A 132 -6.81 9.17 -2.13
N VAL A 133 -6.77 9.43 -3.43
CA VAL A 133 -6.89 8.41 -4.47
C VAL A 133 -5.51 7.79 -4.69
N ILE A 134 -5.43 6.49 -4.44
CA ILE A 134 -4.19 5.71 -4.56
C ILE A 134 -4.26 4.62 -5.63
N ASN A 135 -5.40 4.48 -6.30
CA ASN A 135 -5.59 3.57 -7.43
C ASN A 135 -6.42 4.33 -8.50
N PRO A 136 -5.90 4.49 -9.73
CA PRO A 136 -4.61 3.99 -10.22
C PRO A 136 -3.41 4.69 -9.56
N TRP A 137 -2.26 4.02 -9.58
CA TRP A 137 -0.97 4.57 -9.18
C TRP A 137 0.09 4.22 -10.21
N THR A 138 1.13 5.05 -10.30
CA THR A 138 2.28 4.78 -11.17
C THR A 138 3.55 5.09 -10.41
N LEU A 139 4.41 4.08 -10.30
CA LEU A 139 5.77 4.20 -9.79
C LEU A 139 6.75 4.05 -10.96
N GLU A 140 7.48 5.12 -11.27
CA GLU A 140 8.56 5.10 -12.25
C GLU A 140 9.91 4.80 -11.59
N VAL A 141 10.67 3.86 -12.13
CA VAL A 141 12.06 3.58 -11.75
C VAL A 141 12.96 3.90 -12.93
N LYS A 142 13.80 4.94 -12.80
CA LYS A 142 14.53 5.56 -13.91
C LYS A 142 15.90 6.10 -13.50
N GLY A 143 16.52 6.86 -14.40
CA GLY A 143 17.84 7.47 -14.20
C GLY A 143 18.95 6.58 -14.75
N LEU A 144 20.03 6.43 -13.98
CA LEU A 144 21.20 5.63 -14.31
C LEU A 144 20.96 4.12 -14.11
N VAL A 145 20.05 3.57 -14.92
CA VAL A 145 19.64 2.16 -14.91
C VAL A 145 19.78 1.56 -16.31
N GLY A 146 19.98 0.25 -16.40
CA GLY A 146 19.96 -0.50 -17.66
C GLY A 146 18.53 -0.80 -18.12
N ASN A 147 17.67 -1.17 -17.17
CA ASN A 147 16.30 -1.60 -17.42
C ASN A 147 15.31 -0.69 -16.66
N PRO A 148 14.92 0.47 -17.21
CA PRO A 148 13.90 1.29 -16.57
C PRO A 148 12.58 0.53 -16.43
N LEU A 149 11.89 0.74 -15.33
CA LEU A 149 10.70 -0.01 -14.95
C LEU A 149 9.57 0.94 -14.57
N THR A 150 8.35 0.64 -14.99
CA THR A 150 7.14 1.35 -14.52
C THR A 150 6.22 0.31 -13.90
N LEU A 151 5.79 0.56 -12.66
CA LEU A 151 4.86 -0.30 -11.93
C LEU A 151 3.55 0.44 -11.72
N ASP A 152 2.44 -0.16 -12.12
CA ASP A 152 1.12 0.31 -11.74
C ASP A 152 0.74 -0.16 -10.33
N TYR A 153 -0.50 0.12 -9.91
CA TYR A 153 -1.01 -0.31 -8.61
C TYR A 153 -0.90 -1.83 -8.41
N ASP A 154 -1.34 -2.64 -9.36
CA ASP A 154 -1.37 -4.09 -9.20
C ASP A 154 0.03 -4.69 -9.22
N ALA A 155 0.91 -4.18 -10.08
CA ALA A 155 2.29 -4.61 -10.17
C ALA A 155 3.07 -4.33 -8.87
N LEU A 156 2.78 -3.26 -8.13
CA LEU A 156 3.39 -3.00 -6.81
C LEU A 156 3.15 -4.15 -5.82
N HIS A 157 2.00 -4.83 -5.93
CA HIS A 157 1.59 -5.88 -5.00
C HIS A 157 1.98 -7.29 -5.47
N ARG A 158 2.41 -7.43 -6.73
CA ARG A 158 2.59 -8.76 -7.37
C ARG A 158 3.94 -8.97 -8.03
N LYS A 159 4.65 -7.91 -8.44
CA LYS A 159 5.88 -8.02 -9.24
C LYS A 159 7.03 -8.66 -8.46
N PHE A 160 7.10 -8.41 -7.16
CA PHE A 160 8.15 -8.93 -6.28
C PHE A 160 7.54 -9.80 -5.18
N PRO A 161 8.23 -10.87 -4.75
CA PRO A 161 7.77 -11.68 -3.63
C PRO A 161 7.64 -10.83 -2.36
N LEU A 162 6.46 -10.84 -1.76
CA LEU A 162 6.20 -10.11 -0.53
C LEU A 162 6.59 -10.94 0.69
N GLU A 163 7.13 -10.26 1.70
CA GLU A 163 7.41 -10.81 3.03
C GLU A 163 7.02 -9.81 4.11
N GLU A 164 6.75 -10.32 5.31
CA GLU A 164 6.54 -9.49 6.50
C GLU A 164 7.84 -9.36 7.30
N ARG A 165 8.13 -8.15 7.77
CA ARG A 165 9.28 -7.84 8.64
C ARG A 165 8.84 -6.97 9.81
N LEU A 166 9.19 -7.40 11.02
CA LEU A 166 8.95 -6.63 12.23
C LEU A 166 10.08 -5.62 12.43
N TYR A 167 9.78 -4.34 12.24
CA TYR A 167 10.77 -3.28 12.42
C TYR A 167 10.40 -2.25 13.48
N ARG A 168 11.44 -1.71 14.12
CA ARG A 168 11.34 -0.48 14.89
C ARG A 168 11.30 0.70 13.91
N LEU A 169 10.38 1.62 14.14
CA LEU A 169 10.36 2.93 13.50
C LEU A 169 10.68 4.00 14.54
N ARG A 170 11.71 4.82 14.31
CA ARG A 170 12.11 5.90 15.21
C ARG A 170 11.96 7.25 14.52
N CYS A 171 10.98 8.06 14.93
CA CYS A 171 10.85 9.42 14.43
C CYS A 171 11.88 10.35 15.09
N VAL A 172 12.45 11.31 14.37
CA VAL A 172 13.40 12.30 14.90
C VAL A 172 12.86 13.09 16.10
N GLU A 173 11.54 13.20 16.25
CA GLU A 173 10.85 13.88 17.34
C GLU A 173 10.85 13.11 18.68
N ALA A 174 11.72 12.11 18.82
CA ALA A 174 11.88 11.28 20.01
C ALA A 174 10.66 10.43 20.39
N TRP A 175 9.93 9.92 19.38
CA TRP A 175 8.95 8.85 19.56
C TRP A 175 9.24 7.67 18.63
N SER A 176 8.83 6.48 19.03
CA SER A 176 9.06 5.25 18.28
C SER A 176 7.85 4.32 18.27
N MET A 177 7.83 3.42 17.30
CA MET A 177 6.84 2.35 17.12
C MET A 177 7.54 1.03 16.76
N ALA A 178 6.81 -0.08 16.91
CA ALA A 178 7.19 -1.40 16.44
C ALA A 178 6.10 -1.87 15.47
N ILE A 179 6.45 -2.07 14.21
CA ILE A 179 5.49 -2.19 13.11
C ILE A 179 5.81 -3.45 12.28
N PRO A 180 4.81 -4.32 12.03
CA PRO A 180 4.91 -5.39 11.04
C PRO A 180 4.69 -4.80 9.64
N TRP A 181 5.77 -4.55 8.90
CA TRP A 181 5.68 -4.09 7.52
C TRP A 181 5.58 -5.28 6.57
N THR A 182 4.79 -5.15 5.51
CA THR A 182 4.75 -6.12 4.41
C THR A 182 5.19 -5.44 3.12
N GLY A 183 6.00 -6.13 2.31
CA GLY A 183 6.64 -5.54 1.15
C GLY A 183 7.76 -6.42 0.63
N PHE A 184 8.74 -5.82 -0.05
CA PHE A 184 9.90 -6.52 -0.58
C PHE A 184 11.20 -5.77 -0.25
N PRO A 185 12.35 -6.47 -0.15
CA PRO A 185 13.65 -5.83 -0.01
C PRO A 185 13.92 -4.92 -1.20
N MET A 186 14.40 -3.69 -0.96
CA MET A 186 14.73 -2.74 -2.03
C MET A 186 15.73 -3.32 -3.04
N LYS A 187 16.62 -4.21 -2.57
CA LYS A 187 17.55 -4.96 -3.42
C LYS A 187 16.86 -5.66 -4.59
N ALA A 188 15.67 -6.24 -4.41
CA ALA A 188 14.97 -6.94 -5.50
C ALA A 188 14.59 -6.00 -6.66
N LEU A 189 14.16 -4.76 -6.33
CA LEU A 189 13.90 -3.72 -7.32
C LEU A 189 15.20 -3.23 -7.96
N ILE A 190 16.26 -3.04 -7.16
CA ILE A 190 17.56 -2.61 -7.67
C ILE A 190 18.11 -3.65 -8.65
N ASP A 191 18.09 -4.94 -8.30
CA ASP A 191 18.55 -6.02 -9.18
C ASP A 191 17.77 -6.04 -10.50
N ALA A 192 16.46 -5.80 -10.47
CA ALA A 192 15.60 -5.80 -11.66
C ALA A 192 15.89 -4.66 -12.65
N VAL A 193 16.39 -3.51 -12.17
CA VAL A 193 16.66 -2.34 -13.03
C VAL A 193 18.11 -2.22 -13.47
N GLU A 194 19.00 -3.04 -12.93
CA GLU A 194 20.43 -3.11 -13.29
C GLU A 194 21.11 -1.72 -13.30
N PRO A 195 21.44 -1.14 -12.12
CA PRO A 195 22.02 0.19 -12.04
C PRO A 195 23.33 0.27 -12.81
N GLN A 196 23.52 1.38 -13.51
CA GLN A 196 24.78 1.66 -14.18
C GLN A 196 25.87 1.97 -13.14
N ALA A 197 27.14 1.73 -13.49
CA ALA A 197 28.28 1.93 -12.58
C ALA A 197 28.40 3.37 -12.02
N GLY A 198 27.82 4.37 -12.70
CA GLY A 198 27.78 5.76 -12.25
C GLY A 198 26.68 6.08 -11.23
N ALA A 199 25.77 5.15 -10.92
CA ALA A 199 24.71 5.36 -9.94
C ALA A 199 25.25 5.25 -8.51
N THR A 200 25.51 6.39 -7.88
CA THR A 200 26.07 6.45 -6.52
C THR A 200 24.99 6.66 -5.45
N HIS A 201 23.82 7.16 -5.85
CA HIS A 201 22.69 7.44 -4.96
C HIS A 201 21.36 7.04 -5.61
N VAL A 202 20.35 6.86 -4.77
CA VAL A 202 18.95 6.66 -5.18
C VAL A 202 18.13 7.81 -4.63
N LYS A 203 17.44 8.53 -5.51
CA LYS A 203 16.50 9.61 -5.19
C LYS A 203 15.07 9.07 -5.20
N PHE A 204 14.27 9.46 -4.23
CA PHE A 204 12.87 9.09 -4.11
C PHE A 204 12.03 10.37 -4.15
N ASN A 205 11.07 10.46 -5.08
CA ASN A 205 10.10 11.56 -5.11
C ASN A 205 8.70 11.04 -4.80
N THR A 206 7.96 11.85 -4.04
CA THR A 206 6.55 11.63 -3.72
C THR A 206 5.66 12.44 -4.66
N PHE A 207 4.35 12.23 -4.55
CA PHE A 207 3.35 12.91 -5.38
C PHE A 207 3.23 14.42 -5.10
N ILE A 208 2.76 15.16 -6.11
CA ILE A 208 2.18 16.52 -5.98
C ILE A 208 0.70 16.43 -6.34
N ASN A 209 -0.18 16.75 -5.39
CA ASN A 209 -1.62 16.83 -5.61
C ASN A 209 -2.28 17.74 -4.55
N PRO A 210 -2.15 19.08 -4.67
CA PRO A 210 -2.64 20.02 -3.65
C PRO A 210 -4.16 19.97 -3.44
N ASP A 211 -4.93 19.46 -4.42
CA ASP A 211 -6.39 19.30 -4.32
C ASP A 211 -6.80 18.18 -3.34
N GLN A 212 -5.99 17.13 -3.23
CA GLN A 212 -6.23 16.01 -2.30
C GLN A 212 -5.32 16.05 -1.07
N ALA A 213 -4.22 16.78 -1.15
CA ALA A 213 -3.22 16.95 -0.10
C ALA A 213 -3.13 18.42 0.33
N PRO A 214 -4.04 18.88 1.21
CA PRO A 214 -4.18 20.30 1.55
C PRO A 214 -2.93 20.89 2.20
N GLY A 215 -2.08 20.08 2.83
CA GLY A 215 -0.82 20.53 3.39
C GLY A 215 0.18 21.03 2.34
N GLN A 216 0.09 20.55 1.09
CA GLN A 216 0.84 21.10 -0.04
C GLN A 216 0.30 22.46 -0.48
N PHE A 217 -1.02 22.62 -0.50
CA PHE A 217 -1.69 23.90 -0.80
C PHE A 217 -1.46 24.95 0.30
N ASP A 218 -1.58 24.57 1.56
CA ASP A 218 -1.43 25.45 2.74
C ASP A 218 0.01 25.97 2.90
N ARG A 219 0.98 25.28 2.30
CA ARG A 219 2.42 25.55 2.48
C ARG A 219 3.15 25.55 1.14
N PRO A 220 2.78 26.43 0.21
CA PRO A 220 3.39 26.46 -1.12
C PRO A 220 4.86 26.90 -1.07
N GLN A 221 5.31 27.49 0.04
CA GLN A 221 6.69 27.91 0.28
C GLN A 221 7.62 26.77 0.72
N TRP A 222 7.09 25.57 0.97
CA TRP A 222 7.91 24.40 1.29
C TRP A 222 8.39 23.72 -0.01
N PRO A 223 9.51 22.98 0.01
CA PRO A 223 10.14 22.45 -1.20
C PRO A 223 9.41 21.18 -1.69
N TRP A 224 8.11 21.27 -1.97
CA TRP A 224 7.33 20.16 -2.51
C TRP A 224 7.80 19.79 -3.94
N PRO A 225 7.72 18.51 -4.35
CA PRO A 225 7.23 17.34 -3.60
C PRO A 225 8.15 16.94 -2.46
N TYR A 226 7.65 16.11 -1.55
CA TYR A 226 8.55 15.46 -0.61
C TYR A 226 9.56 14.61 -1.40
N GLN A 227 10.84 14.82 -1.16
CA GLN A 227 11.94 14.11 -1.81
C GLN A 227 12.94 13.60 -0.77
N GLU A 228 13.47 12.42 -1.00
CA GLU A 228 14.49 11.79 -0.16
C GLU A 228 15.59 11.15 -1.00
N GLY A 229 16.68 10.76 -0.34
CA GLY A 229 17.82 10.16 -0.98
C GLY A 229 18.56 9.18 -0.08
N LEU A 230 19.17 8.17 -0.70
CA LEU A 230 20.09 7.24 -0.05
C LEU A 230 21.35 7.10 -0.88
N ARG A 231 22.47 6.80 -0.22
CA ARG A 231 23.64 6.23 -0.92
C ARG A 231 23.27 4.87 -1.52
N MET A 232 23.96 4.46 -2.56
CA MET A 232 23.70 3.17 -3.22
C MET A 232 23.87 1.98 -2.28
N ASP A 233 24.88 1.99 -1.42
CA ASP A 233 25.13 0.93 -0.43
C ASP A 233 24.04 0.86 0.65
N GLU A 234 23.53 2.01 1.10
CA GLU A 234 22.35 2.08 1.97
C GLU A 234 21.12 1.50 1.28
N ALA A 235 20.88 1.84 0.00
CA ALA A 235 19.75 1.33 -0.77
C ALA A 235 19.84 -0.19 -1.01
N MET A 236 21.06 -0.71 -1.17
CA MET A 236 21.36 -2.14 -1.33
C MET A 236 21.39 -2.93 -0.01
N ASN A 237 21.40 -2.24 1.13
CA ASN A 237 21.42 -2.90 2.44
C ASN A 237 20.17 -3.77 2.62
N GLU A 238 20.35 -4.96 3.21
CA GLU A 238 19.26 -5.91 3.37
C GLU A 238 18.08 -5.38 4.19
N LEU A 239 18.28 -4.37 5.05
CA LEU A 239 17.23 -3.75 5.86
C LEU A 239 16.40 -2.71 5.10
N THR A 240 16.86 -2.20 3.95
CA THR A 240 16.12 -1.22 3.17
C THR A 240 14.96 -1.93 2.48
N PHE A 241 13.75 -1.45 2.78
CA PHE A 241 12.53 -2.18 2.46
C PHE A 241 11.51 -1.27 1.77
N VAL A 242 10.85 -1.79 0.75
CA VAL A 242 9.75 -1.13 0.05
C VAL A 242 8.46 -1.76 0.53
N ALA A 243 7.71 -1.03 1.36
CA ALA A 243 6.49 -1.53 1.96
C ALA A 243 5.26 -1.15 1.13
N THR A 244 4.42 -2.14 0.89
CA THR A 244 3.11 -2.06 0.23
C THR A 244 1.98 -2.51 1.17
N GLY A 245 2.32 -3.05 2.34
CA GLY A 245 1.38 -3.44 3.38
C GLY A 245 1.90 -3.25 4.80
N ILE A 246 1.01 -3.47 5.75
CA ILE A 246 1.24 -3.32 7.19
C ILE A 246 0.19 -4.18 7.93
N TYR A 247 0.54 -4.79 9.07
CA TYR A 247 -0.40 -5.58 9.89
C TYR A 247 -1.20 -6.65 9.11
N GLY A 248 -0.58 -7.27 8.10
CA GLY A 248 -1.21 -8.33 7.31
C GLY A 248 -2.24 -7.87 6.27
N HIS A 249 -2.29 -6.58 5.93
CA HIS A 249 -3.14 -6.03 4.87
C HIS A 249 -2.42 -4.93 4.06
N GLU A 250 -3.06 -4.46 2.98
CA GLU A 250 -2.56 -3.36 2.14
C GLU A 250 -2.29 -2.08 2.95
N LEU A 251 -1.32 -1.29 2.52
CA LEU A 251 -0.87 -0.10 3.24
C LEU A 251 -2.02 0.93 3.31
N PRO A 252 -2.42 1.41 4.50
CA PRO A 252 -3.39 2.48 4.61
C PRO A 252 -2.82 3.83 4.16
N LYS A 253 -3.67 4.71 3.65
CA LYS A 253 -3.29 6.01 3.06
C LYS A 253 -2.46 6.89 4.00
N GLN A 254 -2.80 6.93 5.28
CA GLN A 254 -2.05 7.68 6.30
C GLN A 254 -0.61 7.19 6.51
N HIS A 255 -0.35 5.92 6.19
CA HIS A 255 0.99 5.33 6.26
C HIS A 255 1.82 5.56 4.99
N GLY A 256 1.22 6.10 3.93
CA GLY A 256 1.92 6.39 2.67
C GLY A 256 1.61 5.42 1.54
N ALA A 257 0.38 4.91 1.49
CA ALA A 257 -0.10 4.05 0.41
C ALA A 257 0.04 4.70 -0.99
N PRO A 258 0.18 3.90 -2.06
CA PRO A 258 0.24 2.42 -2.06
C PRO A 258 1.64 1.87 -1.80
N VAL A 259 2.67 2.72 -1.82
CA VAL A 259 4.06 2.30 -1.67
C VAL A 259 4.86 3.32 -0.86
N ARG A 260 5.64 2.82 0.10
CA ARG A 260 6.54 3.63 0.92
C ARG A 260 7.92 2.97 1.07
N LEU A 261 8.90 3.79 1.38
CA LEU A 261 10.21 3.33 1.83
C LEU A 261 10.19 3.09 3.34
N VAL A 262 10.96 2.12 3.81
CA VAL A 262 11.19 1.82 5.23
C VAL A 262 12.67 1.57 5.44
N ILE A 263 13.27 2.35 6.35
CA ILE A 263 14.71 2.30 6.65
C ILE A 263 14.89 2.29 8.16
N PRO A 264 14.94 1.10 8.79
CA PRO A 264 14.68 0.98 10.22
C PRO A 264 15.80 1.56 11.11
N TRP A 265 17.02 1.73 10.58
CA TRP A 265 18.14 2.30 11.33
C TRP A 265 18.26 3.83 11.26
N LYS A 266 17.45 4.48 10.41
CA LYS A 266 17.44 5.94 10.21
C LYS A 266 16.22 6.57 10.88
N TYR A 267 16.27 7.89 11.08
CA TYR A 267 15.10 8.63 11.54
C TYR A 267 13.97 8.57 10.50
N GLY A 268 12.74 8.49 10.98
CA GLY A 268 11.56 8.17 10.16
C GLY A 268 11.27 9.12 8.99
N PHE A 269 11.86 10.32 8.95
CA PHE A 269 11.72 11.20 7.78
C PHE A 269 12.43 10.65 6.54
N LYS A 270 13.46 9.83 6.70
CA LYS A 270 14.11 9.14 5.56
C LYS A 270 13.21 8.12 4.87
N SER A 271 12.16 7.67 5.54
CA SER A 271 11.22 6.66 5.05
C SER A 271 10.05 7.34 4.31
N ALA A 272 10.31 7.77 3.08
CA ALA A 272 9.37 8.49 2.22
C ALA A 272 8.07 7.70 1.95
N LYS A 273 6.97 8.42 1.74
CA LYS A 273 5.60 7.89 1.61
C LYS A 273 5.03 8.16 0.22
N SER A 274 4.17 7.30 -0.29
CA SER A 274 3.48 7.46 -1.59
C SER A 274 4.44 7.90 -2.69
N ILE A 275 5.43 7.04 -2.92
CA ILE A 275 6.51 7.28 -3.87
C ILE A 275 5.95 7.12 -5.28
N VAL A 276 6.24 8.09 -6.14
CA VAL A 276 5.87 8.08 -7.57
C VAL A 276 7.08 7.91 -8.48
N SER A 277 8.29 8.18 -7.98
CA SER A 277 9.52 8.04 -8.76
C SER A 277 10.69 7.60 -7.89
N ILE A 278 11.48 6.67 -8.40
CA ILE A 278 12.78 6.23 -7.89
C ILE A 278 13.81 6.49 -8.99
N GLU A 279 14.81 7.33 -8.72
CA GLU A 279 15.80 7.74 -9.71
C GLU A 279 17.21 7.39 -9.25
N PHE A 280 17.94 6.65 -10.07
CA PHE A 280 19.34 6.32 -9.83
C PHE A 280 20.20 7.47 -10.36
N VAL A 281 21.01 8.09 -9.50
CA VAL A 281 21.71 9.35 -9.81
C VAL A 281 23.19 9.30 -9.40
N ALA A 282 24.02 10.12 -10.06
CA ALA A 282 25.47 10.14 -9.87
C ALA A 282 25.94 11.00 -8.68
N GLU A 283 25.08 11.87 -8.17
CA GLU A 283 25.41 12.82 -7.11
C GLU A 283 24.38 12.75 -5.99
N GLN A 284 24.77 13.17 -4.79
CA GLN A 284 23.87 13.19 -3.63
C GLN A 284 22.67 14.09 -3.91
N PRO A 285 21.44 13.55 -3.96
CA PRO A 285 20.26 14.38 -4.22
C PRO A 285 19.91 15.21 -2.97
N PRO A 286 19.22 16.36 -3.16
CA PRO A 286 18.61 17.07 -2.04
C PRO A 286 17.57 16.21 -1.33
N THR A 287 17.35 16.48 -0.03
CA THR A 287 16.29 15.84 0.76
C THR A 287 15.42 16.89 1.44
N PHE A 288 14.13 16.61 1.54
CA PHE A 288 13.10 17.61 1.89
C PHE A 288 13.39 18.35 3.20
N TRP A 289 13.68 17.61 4.27
CA TRP A 289 13.95 18.23 5.58
C TRP A 289 15.32 18.90 5.64
N ASN A 290 16.32 18.39 4.91
CA ASN A 290 17.63 19.03 4.83
C ASN A 290 17.53 20.35 4.07
N GLU A 291 16.77 20.43 2.98
CA GLU A 291 16.53 21.69 2.28
C GLU A 291 15.73 22.67 3.13
N LEU A 292 14.69 22.19 3.82
CA LEU A 292 13.83 23.05 4.62
C LEU A 292 14.55 23.60 5.86
N VAL A 293 15.34 22.78 6.55
CA VAL A 293 16.08 23.18 7.76
C VAL A 293 17.45 22.47 7.86
N PRO A 294 18.47 22.90 7.09
CA PRO A 294 19.75 22.17 6.95
C PRO A 294 20.50 21.96 8.27
N ARG A 295 20.34 22.89 9.21
CA ARG A 295 20.99 22.83 10.53
C ARG A 295 20.41 21.78 11.48
N GLU A 296 19.22 21.24 11.18
CA GLU A 296 18.49 20.30 12.05
C GLU A 296 18.47 18.88 11.48
N TYR A 297 18.51 18.74 10.15
CA TYR A 297 18.31 17.47 9.47
C TYR A 297 19.43 17.25 8.45
N GLY A 298 20.27 16.24 8.68
CA GLY A 298 21.33 15.84 7.74
C GLY A 298 20.87 14.80 6.72
N PHE A 299 21.69 14.57 5.69
CA PHE A 299 21.41 13.59 4.64
C PHE A 299 21.35 12.14 5.19
N LEU A 300 22.37 11.71 5.95
CA LEU A 300 22.46 10.34 6.45
C LEU A 300 21.37 10.01 7.48
N ALA A 301 21.18 10.90 8.46
CA ALA A 301 20.12 10.80 9.47
C ALA A 301 20.01 9.44 10.18
N ASN A 302 21.16 8.82 10.48
CA ASN A 302 21.22 7.61 11.29
C ASN A 302 20.67 7.89 12.71
N VAL A 303 20.03 6.88 13.32
CA VAL A 303 19.58 7.01 14.72
C VAL A 303 20.79 6.92 15.63
N GLU A 304 21.18 8.06 16.20
CA GLU A 304 22.37 8.19 17.04
C GLU A 304 22.00 8.82 18.39
N PRO A 305 21.97 8.07 19.50
CA PRO A 305 21.52 8.58 20.81
C PRO A 305 22.43 9.68 21.38
N GLN A 306 23.72 9.67 20.99
CA GLN A 306 24.72 10.62 21.48
C GLN A 306 24.74 11.93 20.70
N VAL A 307 24.11 11.98 19.52
CA VAL A 307 24.03 13.18 18.68
C VAL A 307 22.65 13.83 18.90
N PRO A 308 22.57 14.91 19.68
CA PRO A 308 21.29 15.56 19.96
C PRO A 308 20.77 16.26 18.70
N HIS A 309 19.44 16.38 18.63
CA HIS A 309 18.84 17.36 17.74
C HIS A 309 19.06 18.76 18.34
N PRO A 310 19.19 19.85 17.55
CA PRO A 310 19.46 21.19 18.09
C PRO A 310 18.45 21.68 19.14
N ARG A 311 17.26 21.08 19.19
CA ARG A 311 16.16 21.45 20.09
C ARG A 311 15.86 20.42 21.19
N TRP A 312 16.40 19.20 21.13
CA TRP A 312 16.14 18.15 22.13
C TRP A 312 17.18 17.03 22.09
N SER A 313 17.33 16.32 23.21
CA SER A 313 18.17 15.12 23.28
C SER A 313 17.55 13.96 22.49
N GLN A 314 18.40 13.16 21.85
CA GLN A 314 18.03 11.89 21.20
C GLN A 314 18.31 10.67 22.08
N ALA A 315 18.83 10.85 23.30
CA ALA A 315 19.26 9.76 24.18
C ALA A 315 18.11 8.82 24.61
N THR A 316 16.88 9.33 24.65
CA THR A 316 15.68 8.54 24.96
C THR A 316 14.61 8.70 23.89
N GLU A 317 13.65 7.79 23.90
CA GLU A 317 12.49 7.78 23.02
C GLU A 317 11.21 7.46 23.80
N ARG A 318 10.11 8.03 23.33
CA ARG A 318 8.75 7.73 23.75
C ARG A 318 8.19 6.63 22.86
N PHE A 319 8.26 5.39 23.33
CA PHE A 319 7.73 4.23 22.61
C PHE A 319 6.20 4.19 22.72
N ILE A 320 5.54 4.33 21.58
CA ILE A 320 4.08 4.31 21.45
C ILE A 320 3.63 2.85 21.39
N THR A 321 2.85 2.45 22.39
CA THR A 321 2.37 1.06 22.56
C THR A 321 0.90 0.95 22.18
N THR A 322 0.02 0.83 23.18
CA THR A 322 -1.44 0.71 23.06
C THR A 322 -2.16 2.04 23.30
N ASP A 323 -1.46 3.06 23.79
CA ASP A 323 -2.00 4.39 24.05
C ASP A 323 -0.93 5.46 23.75
N ALA A 324 -1.13 6.27 22.70
CA ALA A 324 -0.22 7.33 22.33
C ALA A 324 -0.11 8.44 23.39
N SER A 325 -1.07 8.56 24.30
CA SER A 325 -1.04 9.53 25.42
C SER A 325 -0.18 9.06 26.60
N LYS A 326 0.14 7.76 26.66
CA LYS A 326 0.93 7.14 27.74
C LYS A 326 2.10 6.32 27.16
N PRO A 327 3.03 6.96 26.42
CA PRO A 327 4.16 6.25 25.85
C PRO A 327 5.14 5.78 26.93
N LEU A 328 5.81 4.66 26.68
CA LEU A 328 6.89 4.18 27.54
C LEU A 328 8.19 4.90 27.17
N VAL A 329 8.88 5.49 28.15
CA VAL A 329 10.19 6.09 27.90
C VAL A 329 11.26 5.00 27.94
N ARG A 330 12.06 4.89 26.88
CA ARG A 330 13.16 3.92 26.76
C ARG A 330 14.43 4.61 26.28
N PRO A 331 15.63 4.06 26.56
CA PRO A 331 16.87 4.51 25.90
C PRO A 331 16.79 4.29 24.39
N THR A 332 17.26 5.27 23.61
CA THR A 332 17.41 5.11 22.16
C THR A 332 18.64 4.23 21.90
N LEU A 333 18.51 3.22 21.03
CA LEU A 333 19.64 2.39 20.62
C LEU A 333 20.36 2.98 19.42
N LEU A 334 21.68 2.80 19.34
CA LEU A 334 22.47 3.16 18.16
C LEU A 334 21.96 2.40 16.94
N TYR A 335 21.83 3.08 15.79
CA TYR A 335 21.21 2.56 14.58
C TYR A 335 19.84 1.94 14.82
N ASN A 336 19.10 2.45 15.81
CA ASN A 336 17.81 1.94 16.26
C ASN A 336 17.82 0.45 16.68
N GLY A 337 18.99 -0.10 17.01
CA GLY A 337 19.17 -1.51 17.36
C GLY A 337 19.63 -2.40 16.20
N TYR A 338 19.91 -1.83 15.03
CA TYR A 338 20.34 -2.56 13.83
C TYR A 338 21.84 -2.47 13.58
N GLN A 339 22.64 -2.24 14.62
CA GLN A 339 24.06 -1.95 14.49
C GLN A 339 24.83 -3.04 13.71
N GLU A 340 24.57 -4.32 13.99
CA GLU A 340 25.21 -5.46 13.33
C GLU A 340 24.98 -5.50 11.80
N PHE A 341 23.93 -4.83 11.31
CA PHE A 341 23.56 -4.83 9.90
C PHE A 341 24.14 -3.64 9.12
N VAL A 342 24.54 -2.57 9.82
CA VAL A 342 24.76 -1.29 9.15
C VAL A 342 26.03 -0.56 9.56
N GLN A 343 26.65 -0.91 10.70
CA GLN A 343 27.80 -0.17 11.23
C GLN A 343 28.95 -0.10 10.21
N ASP A 344 29.22 -1.19 9.49
CA ASP A 344 30.34 -1.30 8.55
C ASP A 344 30.22 -0.33 7.36
N MET A 345 29.01 0.16 7.04
CA MET A 345 28.80 1.16 5.97
C MET A 345 29.26 2.58 6.36
N TYR A 346 29.46 2.83 7.66
CA TYR A 346 29.68 4.17 8.21
C TYR A 346 31.04 4.37 8.90
N GLY A 347 31.87 3.32 9.02
CA GLY A 347 33.23 3.39 9.58
C GLY A 347 33.34 2.76 10.96
#